data_AF-A0A522MSX6-F1
#
_entry.id   AF-A0A522MSX6-F1
#
_cell.length_a   1.000
_cell.length_b   1.000
_cell.length_c   1.000
_cell.angle_alpha   90.00
_cell.angle_beta   90.00
_cell.angle_gamma   90.00
#
_symmetry.space_group_name_H-M   'P 1'
#
loop_
_entity.id
_entity.type
_entity.pdbx_description
1 polymer ?
#
loop_
_entity_poly.entity_id
_entity_poly.type
_entity_poly.pdbx_seq_one_letter_code
_entity_poly.pdbx_strand_id
1 'polypeptide(L)'
;MGFCCLPPTKRDARPAPSRLAHRGSVRAATIESGRRRMELVGRRLPAPGLQPEPSADRPVLALLHHAALLATAADYVAGIGLSRETTREIAAIGRTPRVQREIDRLTGLIASNKDLACFIETPHAKCYEASRVVYDVLFKAGYVTQLRVLGMWDGIGDDLRNHMVVLARMDGVVFFVDITAHQFPEVGIKGPLVDIEPNAMARFIAGGTALIKYCDFSYYGPALAFASYSLLSGAQQPLAGATVLKPFPDWYARSLAERGLA
;
A
#
# COMPACT_ATOMS: atom_id res chain seq x y z
N MET A 1 12.01 -7.96 -36.90
CA MET A 1 10.92 -7.74 -37.89
C MET A 1 10.29 -9.07 -38.21
N GLY A 2 8.98 -9.19 -38.00
CA GLY A 2 8.24 -10.45 -38.23
C GLY A 2 6.87 -10.39 -37.56
N PHE A 3 5.93 -9.73 -38.23
CA PHE A 3 4.51 -9.72 -37.86
C PHE A 3 3.88 -11.09 -38.14
N CYS A 4 3.20 -11.67 -37.17
CA CYS A 4 2.27 -12.78 -37.39
C CYS A 4 0.85 -12.32 -37.06
N CYS A 5 0.09 -12.02 -38.11
CA CYS A 5 -1.34 -11.85 -38.10
C CYS A 5 -2.02 -13.23 -38.25
N LEU A 6 -3.02 -13.54 -37.42
CA LEU A 6 -4.08 -14.48 -37.75
C LEU A 6 -5.45 -13.92 -37.29
N PRO A 7 -6.56 -14.23 -38.01
CA PRO A 7 -7.79 -13.45 -38.00
C PRO A 7 -8.83 -13.91 -36.95
N PRO A 8 -9.84 -13.06 -36.64
CA PRO A 8 -10.90 -13.42 -35.69
C PRO A 8 -11.99 -14.26 -36.35
N THR A 9 -12.35 -15.37 -35.71
CA THR A 9 -13.55 -16.16 -36.04
C THR A 9 -14.79 -15.53 -35.43
N LYS A 10 -15.81 -15.37 -36.26
CA LYS A 10 -17.16 -14.91 -35.91
C LYS A 10 -17.77 -15.82 -34.84
N ARG A 11 -18.23 -15.25 -33.72
CA ARG A 11 -19.15 -15.92 -32.79
C ARG A 11 -20.55 -15.37 -33.02
N ASP A 12 -21.43 -16.28 -33.38
CA ASP A 12 -22.86 -16.07 -33.52
C ASP A 12 -23.49 -15.69 -32.18
N ALA A 13 -24.23 -14.58 -32.20
CA ALA A 13 -25.10 -14.16 -31.12
C ALA A 13 -26.37 -15.02 -31.14
N ARG A 14 -26.66 -15.74 -30.05
CA ARG A 14 -28.01 -16.22 -29.73
C ARG A 14 -28.57 -15.43 -28.55
N PRO A 15 -29.81 -14.91 -28.63
CA PRO A 15 -30.44 -14.26 -27.49
C PRO A 15 -30.98 -15.31 -26.51
N ALA A 16 -30.79 -15.06 -25.22
CA ALA A 16 -31.40 -15.83 -24.14
C ALA A 16 -32.86 -15.39 -23.91
N PRO A 17 -33.78 -16.30 -23.53
CA PRO A 17 -35.19 -15.98 -23.38
C PRO A 17 -35.51 -15.29 -22.03
N SER A 18 -36.52 -14.44 -22.10
CA SER A 18 -37.19 -13.72 -21.02
C SER A 18 -37.66 -14.62 -19.87
N ARG A 19 -37.39 -14.23 -18.63
CA ARG A 19 -38.06 -14.77 -17.43
C ARG A 19 -39.16 -13.82 -16.97
N LEU A 20 -40.40 -14.30 -17.02
CA LEU A 20 -41.54 -13.72 -16.32
C LEU A 20 -41.84 -14.55 -15.07
N ALA A 21 -42.02 -13.83 -13.96
CA ALA A 21 -42.86 -14.09 -12.77
C ALA A 21 -42.88 -15.49 -12.12
N HIS A 22 -42.54 -15.53 -10.82
CA HIS A 22 -43.39 -16.15 -9.82
C HIS A 22 -43.33 -15.40 -8.49
N ARG A 23 -44.52 -14.93 -8.06
CA ARG A 23 -44.83 -14.53 -6.69
C ARG A 23 -44.82 -15.77 -5.79
N GLY A 24 -44.33 -15.61 -4.56
CA GLY A 24 -44.50 -16.58 -3.48
C GLY A 24 -44.10 -15.96 -2.14
N SER A 25 -45.10 -15.61 -1.33
CA SER A 25 -44.92 -15.10 0.04
C SER A 25 -44.66 -16.26 0.99
N VAL A 26 -43.73 -16.14 1.94
CA VAL A 26 -43.83 -16.78 3.25
C VAL A 26 -43.25 -15.85 4.32
N ARG A 27 -44.02 -15.73 5.41
CA ARG A 27 -43.83 -14.88 6.59
C ARG A 27 -42.71 -15.38 7.52
N ALA A 28 -42.19 -14.42 8.28
CA ALA A 28 -41.90 -14.45 9.73
C ALA A 28 -41.20 -15.69 10.33
N ALA A 29 -39.92 -15.49 10.67
CA ALA A 29 -39.29 -15.95 11.91
C ALA A 29 -37.97 -15.16 12.09
N THR A 30 -37.46 -14.77 13.24
CA THR A 30 -37.91 -14.58 14.62
C THR A 30 -36.78 -13.76 15.25
N ILE A 31 -37.13 -12.66 15.90
CA ILE A 31 -36.25 -11.79 16.68
C ILE A 31 -35.92 -12.54 17.97
N GLU A 32 -34.92 -13.42 17.99
CA GLU A 32 -34.56 -14.12 19.24
C GLU A 32 -33.15 -14.74 19.23
N SER A 33 -32.12 -13.89 19.18
CA SER A 33 -30.75 -14.30 19.56
C SER A 33 -29.92 -13.18 20.21
N GLY A 34 -30.57 -12.07 20.60
CA GLY A 34 -29.94 -10.93 21.27
C GLY A 34 -29.94 -11.00 22.80
N ARG A 35 -30.19 -12.17 23.42
CA ARG A 35 -30.50 -12.22 24.87
C ARG A 35 -29.94 -13.42 25.64
N ARG A 36 -28.84 -14.02 25.20
CA ARG A 36 -28.10 -15.04 25.97
C ARG A 36 -26.59 -14.90 25.86
N ARG A 37 -26.01 -13.95 26.61
CA ARG A 37 -24.67 -14.03 27.24
C ARG A 37 -24.34 -12.72 27.99
N MET A 38 -25.20 -12.37 28.95
CA MET A 38 -24.78 -11.63 30.13
C MET A 38 -25.11 -12.52 31.32
N GLU A 39 -24.26 -12.49 32.35
CA GLU A 39 -24.26 -13.34 33.55
C GLU A 39 -23.54 -14.69 33.40
N LEU A 40 -22.23 -14.67 33.64
CA LEU A 40 -21.57 -15.47 34.68
C LEU A 40 -20.05 -15.29 34.56
N VAL A 41 -19.48 -14.30 35.26
CA VAL A 41 -18.20 -14.44 35.99
C VAL A 41 -18.17 -13.36 37.08
N GLY A 42 -18.66 -13.72 38.27
CA GLY A 42 -18.22 -13.05 39.49
C GLY A 42 -16.75 -13.40 39.74
N ARG A 43 -15.85 -12.44 39.54
CA ARG A 43 -14.45 -12.55 39.98
C ARG A 43 -14.16 -11.41 40.95
N ARG A 44 -13.57 -11.80 42.08
CA ARG A 44 -13.17 -10.96 43.21
C ARG A 44 -12.38 -9.75 42.72
N LEU A 45 -12.71 -8.58 43.28
CA LEU A 45 -11.86 -7.39 43.18
C LEU A 45 -10.50 -7.69 43.82
N PRO A 46 -9.37 -7.36 43.17
CA PRO A 46 -8.06 -7.46 43.79
C PRO A 46 -7.90 -6.38 44.87
N ALA A 47 -7.15 -6.72 45.92
CA ALA A 47 -6.84 -5.84 47.03
C ALA A 47 -6.13 -4.55 46.57
N PRO A 48 -6.32 -3.42 47.28
CA PRO A 48 -5.63 -2.18 46.98
C PRO A 48 -4.18 -2.30 47.44
N GLY A 49 -3.24 -2.30 46.49
CA GLY A 49 -1.82 -2.25 46.83
C GLY A 49 -0.99 -3.14 45.93
N LEU A 50 -0.78 -2.69 44.69
CA LEU A 50 0.41 -2.88 43.89
C LEU A 50 0.20 -2.00 42.66
N GLN A 51 0.89 -0.87 42.61
CA GLN A 51 0.92 -0.09 41.38
C GLN A 51 1.51 -0.98 40.29
N PRO A 52 0.88 -1.06 39.10
CA PRO A 52 1.51 -1.75 37.99
C PRO A 52 2.83 -1.03 37.70
N GLU A 53 3.93 -1.77 37.84
CA GLU A 53 5.26 -1.36 37.38
C GLU A 53 5.11 -0.73 35.98
N PRO A 54 5.68 0.46 35.73
CA PRO A 54 5.58 1.11 34.44
C PRO A 54 6.22 0.19 33.39
N SER A 55 5.38 -0.44 32.56
CA SER A 55 5.81 -1.20 31.40
C SER A 55 6.80 -0.36 30.59
N ALA A 56 7.98 -0.95 30.34
CA ALA A 56 9.04 -0.37 29.52
C ALA A 56 8.60 -0.06 28.06
N ASP A 57 7.37 -0.43 27.66
CA ASP A 57 6.83 -0.23 26.32
C ASP A 57 6.07 1.10 26.14
N ARG A 58 5.68 1.78 27.23
CA ARG A 58 5.01 3.09 27.16
C ARG A 58 5.83 4.19 26.46
N PRO A 59 7.14 4.35 26.71
CA PRO A 59 7.93 5.36 25.99
C PRO A 59 8.05 5.03 24.50
N VAL A 60 8.09 3.75 24.11
CA VAL A 60 8.19 3.34 22.71
C VAL A 60 6.89 3.61 21.95
N LEU A 61 5.72 3.31 22.53
CA LEU A 61 4.42 3.64 21.93
C LEU A 61 4.22 5.15 21.79
N ALA A 62 4.67 5.95 22.76
CA ALA A 62 4.63 7.40 22.67
C ALA A 62 5.57 7.94 21.58
N LEU A 63 6.79 7.41 21.46
CA LEU A 63 7.74 7.74 20.38
C LEU A 63 7.24 7.29 19.01
N LEU A 64 6.63 6.11 18.90
CA LEU A 64 6.03 5.62 17.66
C LEU A 64 4.84 6.48 17.26
N HIS A 65 4.00 6.90 18.21
CA HIS A 65 2.90 7.80 17.94
C HIS A 65 3.39 9.20 17.56
N HIS A 66 4.43 9.72 18.24
CA HIS A 66 5.02 11.02 17.95
C HIS A 66 5.75 11.04 16.59
N ALA A 67 6.52 10.01 16.27
CA ALA A 67 7.19 9.87 14.96
C ALA A 67 6.21 9.53 13.84
N ALA A 68 5.16 8.74 14.11
CA ALA A 68 4.07 8.54 13.16
C ALA A 68 3.31 9.86 12.93
N LEU A 69 3.09 10.67 13.96
CA LEU A 69 2.54 12.04 13.84
C LEU A 69 3.48 12.96 13.05
N LEU A 70 4.79 12.93 13.30
CA LEU A 70 5.78 13.70 12.53
C LEU A 70 5.91 13.23 11.08
N ALA A 71 5.70 11.93 10.81
CA ALA A 71 5.69 11.38 9.45
C ALA A 71 4.34 11.58 8.73
N THR A 72 3.23 11.71 9.46
CA THR A 72 1.87 11.91 8.89
C THR A 72 1.44 13.37 8.85
N ALA A 73 2.07 14.26 9.60
CA ALA A 73 1.74 15.68 9.62
C ALA A 73 2.77 16.48 8.81
N ALA A 74 2.37 16.87 7.60
CA ALA A 74 2.85 18.03 6.85
C ALA A 74 4.28 18.07 6.28
N ASP A 75 5.29 17.41 6.87
CA ASP A 75 6.70 17.65 6.48
C ASP A 75 7.21 16.81 5.30
N TYR A 76 6.47 15.77 4.89
CA TYR A 76 6.75 15.07 3.63
C TYR A 76 5.98 15.66 2.43
N VAL A 77 5.05 16.59 2.70
CA VAL A 77 4.04 17.09 1.75
C VAL A 77 4.46 18.41 1.08
N ALA A 78 5.39 19.15 1.68
CA ALA A 78 6.11 20.24 1.02
C ALA A 78 7.56 19.78 0.86
N GLY A 79 8.23 20.04 -0.27
CA GLY A 79 9.60 19.61 -0.57
C GLY A 79 10.72 20.17 0.33
N ILE A 80 10.48 20.24 1.64
CA ILE A 80 11.43 20.54 2.70
C ILE A 80 11.94 19.16 3.14
N GLY A 81 13.20 18.85 2.82
CA GLY A 81 13.79 17.57 3.22
C GLY A 81 13.61 17.32 4.72
N LEU A 82 13.29 16.07 5.08
CA LEU A 82 13.19 15.65 6.48
C LEU A 82 14.42 16.15 7.26
N SER A 83 14.18 16.72 8.44
CA SER A 83 15.29 17.14 9.30
C SER A 83 16.21 15.93 9.58
N ARG A 84 17.50 16.21 9.80
CA ARG A 84 18.46 15.15 10.17
C ARG A 84 18.04 14.41 11.44
N GLU A 85 17.33 15.07 12.34
CA GLU A 85 16.80 14.50 13.57
C GLU A 85 15.64 13.55 13.29
N THR A 86 14.63 13.98 12.53
CA THR A 86 13.50 13.13 12.09
C THR A 86 13.98 11.90 11.31
N THR A 87 14.98 12.08 10.44
CA THR A 87 15.58 10.98 9.69
C THR A 87 16.26 9.96 10.61
N ARG A 88 16.94 10.44 11.66
CA ARG A 88 17.56 9.58 12.68
C ARG A 88 16.53 8.84 13.51
N GLU A 89 15.44 9.50 13.90
CA GLU A 89 14.34 8.90 14.67
C GLU A 89 13.63 7.80 13.89
N ILE A 90 13.29 8.07 12.62
CA ILE A 90 12.71 7.07 11.72
C ILE A 90 13.64 5.86 11.59
N ALA A 91 14.93 6.09 11.36
CA ALA A 91 15.92 5.02 11.27
C ALA A 91 16.08 4.26 12.60
N ALA A 92 15.91 4.94 13.74
CA ALA A 92 15.93 4.29 15.06
C ALA A 92 14.70 3.39 15.25
N ILE A 93 13.50 3.85 14.85
CA ILE A 93 12.25 3.08 14.88
C ILE A 93 12.37 1.81 14.03
N GLY A 94 12.87 1.96 12.80
CA GLY A 94 13.08 0.85 11.87
C GLY A 94 14.01 -0.24 12.41
N ARG A 95 14.87 0.08 13.38
CA ARG A 95 15.82 -0.86 14.01
C ARG A 95 15.33 -1.42 15.35
N THR A 96 14.12 -1.10 15.78
CA THR A 96 13.58 -1.66 17.02
C THR A 96 13.30 -3.16 16.85
N PRO A 97 13.54 -3.99 17.88
CA PRO A 97 13.22 -5.43 17.82
C PRO A 97 11.74 -5.71 17.52
N ARG A 98 10.85 -4.80 17.90
CA ARG A 98 9.42 -4.90 17.59
C ARG A 98 9.16 -4.78 16.10
N VAL A 99 9.72 -3.76 15.44
CA VAL A 99 9.57 -3.55 14.00
C VAL A 99 10.20 -4.72 13.23
N GLN A 100 11.38 -5.19 13.65
CA GLN A 100 12.02 -6.34 12.99
C GLN A 100 11.16 -7.61 13.08
N ARG A 101 10.59 -7.92 14.26
CA ARG A 101 9.68 -9.07 14.41
C ARG A 101 8.47 -8.98 13.48
N GLU A 102 7.94 -7.78 13.27
CA GLU A 102 6.79 -7.60 12.38
C GLU A 102 7.20 -7.72 10.90
N ILE A 103 8.37 -7.22 10.51
CA ILE A 103 8.95 -7.47 9.18
C ILE A 103 9.15 -8.97 8.95
N ASP A 104 9.69 -9.70 9.94
CA ASP A 104 9.88 -11.15 9.86
C ASP A 104 8.53 -11.88 9.73
N ARG A 105 7.51 -11.43 10.46
CA ARG A 105 6.15 -11.97 10.37
C ARG A 105 5.52 -11.72 9.00
N LEU A 106 5.61 -10.49 8.47
CA LEU A 106 5.14 -10.14 7.13
C LEU A 106 5.83 -10.99 6.07
N THR A 107 7.15 -11.14 6.18
CA THR A 107 7.96 -11.98 5.29
C THR A 107 7.53 -13.44 5.36
N GLY A 108 7.28 -13.97 6.56
CA GLY A 108 6.76 -15.32 6.77
C GLY A 108 5.37 -15.54 6.16
N LEU A 109 4.46 -14.57 6.30
CA LEU A 109 3.14 -14.62 5.66
C LEU A 109 3.26 -14.69 4.14
N ILE A 110 4.15 -13.89 3.55
CA ILE A 110 4.40 -13.89 2.11
C ILE A 110 4.99 -15.23 1.66
N ALA A 111 6.04 -15.69 2.32
CA ALA A 111 6.75 -16.93 1.97
C ALA A 111 5.87 -18.19 2.11
N SER A 112 4.94 -18.18 3.07
CA SER A 112 4.00 -19.30 3.29
C SER A 112 2.89 -19.39 2.23
N ASN A 113 2.66 -18.33 1.46
CA ASN A 113 1.64 -18.29 0.42
C ASN A 113 2.22 -18.70 -0.95
N LYS A 114 1.83 -19.89 -1.42
CA LYS A 114 2.30 -20.45 -2.70
C LYS A 114 1.92 -19.61 -3.91
N ASP A 115 0.81 -18.89 -3.86
CA ASP A 115 0.37 -18.04 -4.98
C ASP A 115 1.31 -16.84 -5.16
N LEU A 116 1.96 -16.39 -4.09
CA LEU A 116 2.89 -15.25 -4.12
C LEU A 116 4.26 -15.61 -4.70
N ALA A 117 4.69 -16.88 -4.64
CA ALA A 117 5.98 -17.31 -5.15
C ALA A 117 6.16 -16.98 -6.65
N CYS A 118 5.11 -17.17 -7.45
CA CYS A 118 5.17 -16.91 -8.89
C CYS A 118 5.40 -15.41 -9.21
N PHE A 119 4.91 -14.49 -8.38
CA PHE A 119 5.11 -13.06 -8.53
C PHE A 119 6.51 -12.63 -8.13
N ILE A 120 7.12 -13.32 -7.17
CA ILE A 120 8.50 -13.07 -6.75
C ILE A 120 9.48 -13.55 -7.82
N GLU A 121 9.24 -14.72 -8.40
CA GLU A 121 10.14 -15.28 -9.42
C GLU A 121 10.05 -14.55 -10.77
N THR A 122 8.88 -14.01 -11.10
CA THR A 122 8.61 -13.37 -12.39
C THR A 122 7.79 -12.09 -12.20
N PRO A 123 8.38 -11.00 -11.67
CA PRO A 123 7.65 -9.83 -11.18
C PRO A 123 7.10 -8.91 -12.28
N HIS A 124 7.70 -8.95 -13.48
CA HIS A 124 7.45 -7.97 -14.53
C HIS A 124 5.97 -7.94 -14.93
N ALA A 125 5.35 -6.75 -14.83
CA ALA A 125 3.95 -6.50 -15.15
C ALA A 125 2.94 -7.29 -14.30
N LYS A 126 3.32 -7.76 -13.11
CA LYS A 126 2.44 -8.48 -12.18
C LYS A 126 2.11 -7.74 -10.89
N CYS A 127 2.53 -6.49 -10.76
CA CYS A 127 2.35 -5.72 -9.52
C CYS A 127 0.87 -5.58 -9.10
N TYR A 128 -0.06 -5.53 -10.06
CA TYR A 128 -1.49 -5.48 -9.78
C TYR A 128 -2.01 -6.78 -9.14
N GLU A 129 -1.81 -7.91 -9.81
CA GLU A 129 -2.25 -9.21 -9.30
C GLU A 129 -1.55 -9.56 -7.99
N ALA A 130 -0.24 -9.29 -7.90
CA ALA A 130 0.55 -9.50 -6.70
C ALA A 130 0.02 -8.68 -5.51
N SER A 131 -0.18 -7.37 -5.69
CA SER A 131 -0.66 -6.49 -4.62
C SER A 131 -2.08 -6.86 -4.16
N ARG A 132 -2.95 -7.37 -5.04
CA ARG A 132 -4.26 -7.90 -4.64
C ARG A 132 -4.14 -9.06 -3.66
N VAL A 133 -3.30 -10.04 -3.98
CA VAL A 133 -3.12 -11.23 -3.13
C VAL A 133 -2.42 -10.85 -1.82
N VAL A 134 -1.40 -9.99 -1.87
CA VAL A 134 -0.74 -9.47 -0.65
C VAL A 134 -1.75 -8.72 0.22
N TYR A 135 -2.56 -7.84 -0.35
CA TYR A 135 -3.59 -7.09 0.38
C TYR A 135 -4.52 -8.04 1.14
N ASP A 136 -5.04 -9.08 0.48
CA ASP A 136 -5.94 -10.04 1.11
C ASP A 136 -5.27 -10.85 2.22
N VAL A 137 -4.01 -11.26 2.03
CA VAL A 137 -3.23 -11.99 3.05
C VAL A 137 -3.04 -11.14 4.29
N LEU A 138 -2.61 -9.89 4.12
CA LEU A 138 -2.34 -9.00 5.24
C LEU A 138 -3.62 -8.55 5.94
N PHE A 139 -4.69 -8.28 5.19
CA PHE A 139 -6.00 -7.97 5.76
C PHE A 139 -6.51 -9.12 6.65
N LYS A 140 -6.43 -10.37 6.16
CA LYS A 140 -6.81 -11.57 6.95
C LYS A 140 -5.92 -11.80 8.16
N ALA A 141 -4.67 -11.36 8.12
CA ALA A 141 -3.73 -11.42 9.24
C ALA A 141 -3.97 -10.32 10.30
N GLY A 142 -4.94 -9.44 10.09
CA GLY A 142 -5.39 -8.42 11.05
C GLY A 142 -4.78 -7.03 10.86
N TYR A 143 -4.08 -6.79 9.75
CA TYR A 143 -3.53 -5.47 9.44
C TYR A 143 -4.61 -4.55 8.86
N VAL A 144 -4.49 -3.25 9.13
CA VAL A 144 -5.21 -2.25 8.34
C VAL A 144 -4.43 -2.05 7.05
N THR A 145 -5.02 -2.40 5.91
CA THR A 145 -4.34 -2.41 4.62
C THR A 145 -4.79 -1.28 3.71
N GLN A 146 -3.87 -0.76 2.91
CA GLN A 146 -4.09 0.19 1.83
C GLN A 146 -3.24 -0.22 0.62
N LEU A 147 -3.60 0.30 -0.55
CA LEU A 147 -2.84 0.16 -1.79
C LEU A 147 -2.25 1.51 -2.14
N ARG A 148 -0.96 1.54 -2.45
CA ARG A 148 -0.31 2.72 -3.02
C ARG A 148 -0.03 2.47 -4.48
N VAL A 149 -0.51 3.36 -5.33
CA VAL A 149 -0.21 3.35 -6.77
C VAL A 149 0.85 4.39 -7.03
N LEU A 150 1.94 3.98 -7.64
CA LEU A 150 3.07 4.81 -8.07
C LEU A 150 2.98 5.00 -9.59
N GLY A 151 3.12 6.24 -10.05
CA GLY A 151 3.49 6.57 -11.43
C GLY A 151 4.93 7.04 -11.46
N MET A 152 5.70 6.56 -12.43
CA MET A 152 7.10 6.85 -12.64
C MET A 152 7.30 7.35 -14.06
N TRP A 153 7.89 8.53 -14.22
CA TRP A 153 8.15 9.14 -15.52
C TRP A 153 9.64 9.43 -15.67
N ASP A 154 10.24 8.98 -16.76
CA ASP A 154 11.64 9.26 -17.08
C ASP A 154 11.81 10.56 -17.90
N GLY A 155 10.70 11.23 -18.24
CA GLY A 155 10.67 12.52 -18.94
C GLY A 155 9.25 13.10 -19.06
N ILE A 156 9.10 14.12 -19.89
CA ILE A 156 7.81 14.80 -20.13
C ILE A 156 6.88 13.97 -21.04
N GLY A 157 7.44 13.02 -21.80
CA GLY A 157 6.70 12.17 -22.74
C GLY A 157 5.84 11.10 -22.07
N ASP A 158 5.31 10.22 -22.90
CA ASP A 158 4.37 9.16 -22.49
C ASP A 158 5.06 7.92 -21.89
N ASP A 159 6.36 8.03 -21.59
CA ASP A 159 7.16 6.98 -20.93
C ASP A 159 6.82 6.90 -19.44
N LEU A 160 5.58 6.46 -19.19
CA LEU A 160 5.03 6.16 -17.89
C LEU A 160 5.25 4.69 -17.56
N ARG A 161 5.76 4.45 -16.36
CA ARG A 161 5.72 3.14 -15.70
C ARG A 161 4.87 3.26 -14.46
N ASN A 162 3.96 2.32 -14.27
CA ASN A 162 3.12 2.26 -13.09
C ASN A 162 3.56 1.11 -12.18
N HIS A 163 3.24 1.24 -10.90
CA HIS A 163 3.52 0.22 -9.92
C HIS A 163 2.49 0.25 -8.80
N MET A 164 2.18 -0.90 -8.21
CA MET A 164 1.24 -1.00 -7.10
C MET A 164 1.86 -1.77 -5.95
N VAL A 165 1.73 -1.23 -4.75
CA VAL A 165 2.32 -1.77 -3.53
C VAL A 165 1.27 -1.77 -2.41
N VAL A 166 1.48 -2.60 -1.39
CA VAL A 166 0.58 -2.70 -0.25
C VAL A 166 1.20 -1.99 0.94
N LEU A 167 0.42 -1.10 1.56
CA LEU A 167 0.73 -0.54 2.86
C LEU A 167 -0.04 -1.33 3.91
N ALA A 168 0.64 -1.80 4.95
CA ALA A 168 0.03 -2.53 6.06
C ALA A 168 0.34 -1.80 7.36
N ARG A 169 -0.69 -1.48 8.14
CA ARG A 169 -0.55 -0.78 9.41
C ARG A 169 -0.85 -1.71 10.58
N MET A 170 0.08 -1.74 11.54
CA MET A 170 -0.06 -2.44 12.81
C MET A 170 0.55 -1.56 13.90
N ASP A 171 -0.18 -1.36 15.00
CA ASP A 171 0.28 -0.60 16.18
C ASP A 171 0.89 0.78 15.86
N GLY A 172 0.28 1.49 14.90
CA GLY A 172 0.73 2.82 14.49
C GLY A 172 1.90 2.85 13.50
N VAL A 173 2.55 1.71 13.22
CA VAL A 173 3.63 1.60 12.23
C VAL A 173 3.06 1.24 10.87
N VAL A 174 3.54 1.90 9.81
CA VAL A 174 3.22 1.58 8.41
C VAL A 174 4.36 0.77 7.80
N PHE A 175 4.03 -0.43 7.35
CA PHE A 175 4.90 -1.32 6.62
C PHE A 175 4.59 -1.21 5.12
N PHE A 176 5.65 -1.18 4.34
CA PHE A 176 5.61 -1.18 2.89
C PHE A 176 5.95 -2.58 2.39
N VAL A 177 5.02 -3.19 1.68
CA VAL A 177 5.11 -4.57 1.20
C VAL A 177 4.97 -4.59 -0.31
N ASP A 178 6.09 -4.86 -0.98
CA ASP A 178 6.21 -4.90 -2.42
C ASP A 178 7.06 -6.09 -2.87
N ILE A 179 6.39 -7.17 -3.21
CA ILE A 179 7.05 -8.41 -3.63
C ILE A 179 7.58 -8.35 -5.06
N THR A 180 7.21 -7.30 -5.80
CA THR A 180 7.53 -7.07 -7.21
C THR A 180 8.52 -5.93 -7.42
N ALA A 181 9.03 -5.31 -6.35
CA ALA A 181 9.91 -4.12 -6.38
C ALA A 181 11.10 -4.27 -7.35
N HIS A 182 11.66 -5.47 -7.40
CA HIS A 182 12.83 -5.80 -8.22
C HIS A 182 12.56 -5.90 -9.73
N GLN A 183 11.34 -5.60 -10.18
CA GLN A 183 11.09 -5.35 -11.61
C GLN A 183 11.73 -4.03 -12.11
N PHE A 184 12.16 -3.15 -11.20
CA PHE A 184 12.83 -1.89 -11.49
C PHE A 184 14.31 -1.97 -11.08
N PRO A 185 15.21 -2.51 -11.92
CA PRO A 185 16.62 -2.70 -11.58
C PRO A 185 17.33 -1.38 -11.22
N GLU A 186 16.89 -0.25 -11.78
CA GLU A 186 17.42 1.09 -11.51
C GLU A 186 17.13 1.60 -10.09
N VAL A 187 16.18 0.98 -9.38
CA VAL A 187 15.93 1.27 -7.96
C VAL A 187 16.90 0.49 -7.05
N GLY A 188 17.71 -0.42 -7.61
CA GLY A 188 18.72 -1.18 -6.88
C GLY A 188 18.14 -2.25 -5.94
N ILE A 189 16.85 -2.57 -6.06
CA ILE A 189 16.17 -3.58 -5.27
C ILE A 189 16.28 -4.94 -5.98
N LYS A 190 16.83 -5.94 -5.30
CA LYS A 190 17.14 -7.27 -5.88
C LYS A 190 16.13 -8.37 -5.55
N GLY A 191 15.05 -8.06 -4.83
CA GLY A 191 14.00 -9.02 -4.49
C GLY A 191 12.76 -8.33 -3.92
N PRO A 192 11.90 -9.07 -3.20
CA PRO A 192 10.82 -8.47 -2.42
C PRO A 192 11.32 -7.41 -1.46
N LEU A 193 10.57 -6.32 -1.33
CA LEU A 193 10.79 -5.26 -0.37
C LEU A 193 9.72 -5.32 0.71
N VAL A 194 10.13 -5.64 1.93
CA VAL A 194 9.31 -5.59 3.15
C VAL A 194 10.09 -4.76 4.16
N ASP A 195 9.60 -3.56 4.46
CA ASP A 195 10.25 -2.62 5.37
C ASP A 195 9.21 -1.68 5.98
N ILE A 196 9.62 -0.75 6.86
CA ILE A 196 8.77 0.39 7.18
C ILE A 196 8.71 1.35 6.00
N GLU A 197 7.58 2.06 5.87
CA GLU A 197 7.33 2.95 4.74
C GLU A 197 8.47 3.96 4.47
N PRO A 198 9.00 4.70 5.46
CA PRO A 198 10.06 5.67 5.18
C PRO A 198 11.34 5.05 4.62
N ASN A 199 11.72 3.86 5.10
CA ASN A 199 12.91 3.14 4.62
C ASN A 199 12.70 2.66 3.18
N ALA A 200 11.53 2.10 2.88
CA ALA A 200 11.18 1.69 1.54
C ALA A 200 11.17 2.87 0.57
N MET A 201 10.53 3.98 0.95
CA MET A 201 10.48 5.21 0.16
C MET A 201 11.86 5.80 -0.09
N ALA A 202 12.77 5.75 0.89
CA ALA A 202 14.15 6.18 0.69
C ALA A 202 14.87 5.39 -0.43
N ARG A 203 14.55 4.10 -0.63
CA ARG A 203 15.11 3.31 -1.74
C ARG A 203 14.62 3.80 -3.09
N PHE A 204 13.32 4.09 -3.22
CA PHE A 204 12.76 4.66 -4.44
C PHE A 204 13.31 6.05 -4.74
N ILE A 205 13.55 6.89 -3.72
CA ILE A 205 14.15 8.22 -3.89
C ILE A 205 15.61 8.10 -4.36
N ALA A 206 16.38 7.22 -3.73
CA ALA A 206 17.77 6.97 -4.10
C ALA A 206 17.93 6.31 -5.48
N GLY A 207 16.89 5.60 -5.94
CA GLY A 207 16.81 4.95 -7.24
C GLY A 207 16.53 5.90 -8.41
N GLY A 208 17.24 5.70 -9.52
CA GLY A 208 16.97 6.32 -10.82
C GLY A 208 16.90 7.86 -10.85
N THR A 209 16.37 8.39 -11.96
CA THR A 209 16.12 9.83 -12.19
C THR A 209 14.66 10.15 -12.47
N ALA A 210 13.77 9.15 -12.33
CA ALA A 210 12.36 9.28 -12.61
C ALA A 210 11.66 10.26 -11.65
N LEU A 211 10.68 10.99 -12.16
CA LEU A 211 9.66 11.62 -11.33
C LEU A 211 8.75 10.51 -10.80
N ILE A 212 8.53 10.46 -9.49
CA ILE A 212 7.59 9.51 -8.88
C ILE A 212 6.46 10.28 -8.21
N LYS A 213 5.22 9.98 -8.61
CA LYS A 213 4.00 10.43 -7.93
C LYS A 213 3.25 9.23 -7.41
N TYR A 214 2.54 9.36 -6.30
CA TYR A 214 1.74 8.27 -5.77
C TYR A 214 0.42 8.71 -5.18
N CYS A 215 -0.55 7.79 -5.13
CA CYS A 215 -1.82 7.97 -4.42
C CYS A 215 -2.19 6.69 -3.68
N ASP A 216 -2.81 6.86 -2.51
CA ASP A 216 -3.18 5.76 -1.63
C ASP A 216 -4.69 5.50 -1.70
N PHE A 217 -5.07 4.23 -1.64
CA PHE A 217 -6.44 3.76 -1.79
C PHE A 217 -6.75 2.70 -0.75
N SER A 218 -7.94 2.79 -0.16
CA SER A 218 -8.42 1.76 0.79
C SER A 218 -9.01 0.54 0.09
N TYR A 219 -9.20 0.59 -1.23
CA TYR A 219 -9.86 -0.47 -2.00
C TYR A 219 -9.19 -0.67 -3.37
N TYR A 220 -9.19 -1.92 -3.83
CA TYR A 220 -8.52 -2.32 -5.06
C TYR A 220 -9.13 -1.71 -6.34
N GLY A 221 -10.46 -1.62 -6.43
CA GLY A 221 -11.14 -1.07 -7.62
C GLY A 221 -10.71 0.36 -7.97
N PRO A 222 -10.82 1.33 -7.04
CA PRO A 222 -10.32 2.70 -7.25
C PRO A 222 -8.82 2.77 -7.55
N ALA A 223 -8.00 1.94 -6.87
CA ALA A 223 -6.57 1.89 -7.11
C ALA A 223 -6.25 1.47 -8.55
N LEU A 224 -6.90 0.42 -9.04
CA LEU A 224 -6.75 -0.06 -10.41
C LEU A 224 -7.21 1.00 -11.42
N ALA A 225 -8.36 1.64 -11.19
CA ALA A 225 -8.86 2.69 -12.07
C ALA A 225 -7.88 3.88 -12.17
N PHE A 226 -7.32 4.32 -11.04
CA PHE A 226 -6.29 5.36 -11.04
C PHE A 226 -5.05 4.93 -11.83
N ALA A 227 -4.58 3.70 -11.63
CA ALA A 227 -3.39 3.19 -12.28
C ALA A 227 -3.56 2.99 -13.80
N SER A 228 -4.79 2.70 -14.26
CA SER A 228 -5.11 2.47 -15.67
C SER A 228 -5.49 3.74 -16.44
N TYR A 229 -6.05 4.75 -15.77
CA TYR A 229 -6.61 5.93 -16.46
C TYR A 229 -5.99 7.25 -16.00
N SER A 230 -5.88 7.47 -14.69
CA SER A 230 -5.43 8.77 -14.17
C SER A 230 -3.94 9.01 -14.44
N LEU A 231 -3.10 7.98 -14.32
CA LEU A 231 -1.66 8.10 -14.59
C LEU A 231 -1.35 8.46 -16.04
N LEU A 232 -2.23 8.13 -16.99
CA LEU A 232 -2.05 8.45 -18.42
C LEU A 232 -2.18 9.94 -18.74
N SER A 233 -2.56 10.78 -17.75
CA SER A 233 -2.62 12.23 -17.92
C SER A 233 -1.24 12.87 -18.16
N GLY A 234 -0.15 12.13 -17.91
CA GLY A 234 1.22 12.57 -18.16
C GLY A 234 1.91 13.23 -16.97
N ALA A 235 3.25 13.33 -17.02
CA ALA A 235 4.09 13.78 -15.92
C ALA A 235 3.74 15.17 -15.39
N GLN A 236 3.26 16.06 -16.27
CA GLN A 236 3.01 17.46 -15.96
C GLN A 236 1.64 17.72 -15.35
N GLN A 237 0.68 16.81 -15.53
CA GLN A 237 -0.65 17.03 -15.01
C GLN A 237 -0.65 16.84 -13.48
N PRO A 238 -1.33 17.73 -12.73
CA PRO A 238 -1.62 17.47 -11.34
C PRO A 238 -2.52 16.24 -11.26
N LEU A 239 -2.13 15.27 -10.44
CA LEU A 239 -2.95 14.11 -10.15
C LEU A 239 -3.65 14.39 -8.83
N ALA A 240 -4.98 14.53 -8.87
CA ALA A 240 -5.77 14.85 -7.69
C ALA A 240 -5.53 13.82 -6.59
N GLY A 241 -5.17 14.29 -5.38
CA GLY A 241 -4.86 13.43 -4.24
C GLY A 241 -3.49 12.74 -4.31
N ALA A 242 -2.69 12.98 -5.35
CA ALA A 242 -1.37 12.38 -5.46
C ALA A 242 -0.30 13.23 -4.77
N THR A 243 0.69 12.54 -4.19
CA THR A 243 1.88 13.12 -3.59
C THR A 243 3.08 12.90 -4.51
N VAL A 244 3.96 13.89 -4.61
CA VAL A 244 5.25 13.75 -5.29
C VAL A 244 6.26 13.15 -4.31
N LEU A 245 6.81 11.98 -4.62
CA LEU A 245 7.72 11.26 -3.73
C LEU A 245 9.15 11.82 -3.76
N LYS A 246 9.63 12.20 -4.95
CA LYS A 246 11.03 12.61 -5.16
C LYS A 246 11.09 14.11 -5.48
N PRO A 247 11.97 14.89 -4.82
CA PRO A 247 12.19 16.28 -5.20
C PRO A 247 12.56 16.37 -6.69
N PHE A 248 11.92 17.31 -7.36
CA PHE A 248 11.80 17.45 -8.82
C PHE A 248 13.08 17.06 -9.57
N PRO A 249 13.06 16.02 -10.44
CA PRO A 249 14.10 15.88 -11.43
C PRO A 249 14.27 17.20 -12.21
N ASP A 250 15.49 17.59 -12.54
CA ASP A 250 15.76 18.90 -13.16
C ASP A 250 14.92 19.13 -14.43
N TRP A 251 14.72 18.07 -15.22
CA TRP A 251 13.88 18.13 -16.41
C TRP A 251 12.43 18.50 -16.08
N TYR A 252 11.91 18.00 -14.96
CA TYR A 252 10.54 18.26 -14.54
C TYR A 252 10.41 19.69 -14.03
N ALA A 253 11.35 20.14 -13.19
CA ALA A 253 11.42 21.51 -12.70
C ALA A 253 11.50 22.53 -13.84
N ARG A 254 12.39 22.32 -14.82
CA ARG A 254 12.48 23.17 -16.02
C ARG A 254 11.16 23.19 -16.79
N SER A 255 10.53 22.03 -16.95
CA SER A 255 9.28 21.92 -17.70
C SER A 255 8.10 22.65 -17.03
N LEU A 256 8.09 22.73 -15.70
CA LEU A 256 7.12 23.53 -14.95
C LEU A 256 7.41 25.03 -15.12
N ALA A 257 8.67 25.43 -15.04
CA ALA A 257 9.08 26.83 -15.21
C ALA A 257 8.75 27.36 -16.63
N GLU A 258 9.03 26.58 -17.68
CA GLU A 258 8.71 26.92 -19.07
C GLU A 258 7.20 27.14 -19.31
N ARG A 259 6.35 26.56 -18.45
CA ARG A 259 4.89 26.68 -18.51
C ARG A 259 4.31 27.71 -17.53
N GLY A 260 5.15 28.38 -16.74
CA GLY A 260 4.72 29.31 -15.70
C GLY A 260 4.00 28.62 -14.53
N LEU A 261 4.37 27.38 -14.23
CA LEU A 261 3.78 26.53 -13.18
C LEU A 261 4.73 26.24 -12.01
N ALA A 262 5.89 26.93 -11.95
CA ALA A 262 6.91 26.79 -10.92
C ALA A 262 6.73 27.78 -9.77
#